data_AF-A0A944Y4Z8-F1
#
_entry.id   AF-A0A944Y4Z8-F1
#
_cell.length_a   1.000
_cell.length_b   1.000
_cell.length_c   1.000
_cell.angle_alpha   90.00
_cell.angle_beta   90.00
_cell.angle_gamma   90.00
#
_symmetry.space_group_name_H-M   'P 1'
#
loop_
_entity.id
_entity.type
_entity.pdbx_description
1 polymer ?
#
loop_
_entity_poly.entity_id
_entity_poly.type
_entity_poly.pdbx_seq_one_letter_code
_entity_poly.pdbx_strand_id
1 'polypeptide(L)'
;MSDSKSPKFSKNGEDLFINKLLEETYSFMPENDACKDSKDLLLYFNNKANNSVGEETVTDDLQMATEVNLEFIPDLFCFRLSHQSKDIDFPSNWSLFEELRNSLESGKRFFCRVDRDDNRDQLHDILSEVVSYPCHAIFYVNEGKAGISMCPSDGRKISEEAFFRQQVFGQSKLKAA
;
A
#
# COMPACT_ATOMS: atom_id res chain seq x y z
N MET A 1 25.64 29.19 -38.56
CA MET A 1 24.18 29.24 -38.38
C MET A 1 23.74 27.86 -37.95
N SER A 2 23.50 27.68 -36.65
CA SER A 2 22.94 26.46 -36.08
C SER A 2 22.01 26.91 -34.96
N ASP A 3 20.71 26.89 -35.23
CA ASP A 3 19.66 27.28 -34.29
C ASP A 3 19.50 26.22 -33.20
N SER A 4 20.01 26.51 -32.01
CA SER A 4 19.69 25.76 -30.79
C SER A 4 18.30 26.17 -30.31
N LYS A 5 17.27 25.42 -30.71
CA LYS A 5 15.93 25.51 -30.11
C LYS A 5 15.96 24.89 -28.71
N SER A 6 15.98 25.74 -27.69
CA SER A 6 15.71 25.33 -26.31
C SER A 6 14.28 24.78 -26.19
N PRO A 7 14.06 23.69 -25.45
CA PRO A 7 12.73 23.14 -25.27
C PRO A 7 11.89 24.06 -24.38
N LYS A 8 10.69 24.41 -24.85
CA LYS A 8 9.67 25.09 -24.04
C LYS A 8 8.98 24.04 -23.17
N PHE A 9 9.18 24.12 -21.86
CA PHE A 9 8.45 23.27 -20.91
C PHE A 9 7.29 24.01 -20.25
N SER A 10 6.24 23.23 -20.03
CA SER A 10 4.89 23.60 -19.61
C SER A 10 4.85 24.05 -18.14
N LYS A 11 3.90 24.96 -17.86
CA LYS A 11 3.56 25.47 -16.53
C LYS A 11 2.97 24.35 -15.66
N ASN A 12 3.65 23.98 -14.59
CA ASN A 12 3.06 23.56 -13.32
C ASN A 12 3.97 24.07 -12.19
N GLY A 13 3.42 24.77 -11.20
CA GLY A 13 4.17 25.58 -10.23
C GLY A 13 5.07 24.79 -9.25
N GLU A 14 4.93 23.47 -9.19
CA GLU A 14 5.68 22.60 -8.28
C GLU A 14 7.11 22.33 -8.76
N ASP A 15 7.32 22.24 -10.08
CA ASP A 15 8.64 22.01 -10.67
C ASP A 15 9.59 23.21 -10.49
N LEU A 16 9.05 24.43 -10.41
CA LEU A 16 9.85 25.64 -10.19
C LEU A 16 10.48 25.69 -8.80
N PHE A 17 9.81 25.14 -7.79
CA PHE A 17 10.31 25.15 -6.41
C PHE A 17 11.45 24.15 -6.23
N ILE A 18 11.28 22.93 -6.75
CA ILE A 18 12.31 21.89 -6.71
C ILE A 18 13.54 22.32 -7.51
N ASN A 19 13.34 22.90 -8.70
CA ASN A 19 14.47 23.41 -9.51
C ASN A 19 15.25 24.50 -8.78
N LYS A 20 14.55 25.39 -8.06
CA LYS A 20 15.19 26.48 -7.30
C LYS A 20 15.97 25.95 -6.08
N LEU A 21 15.45 24.94 -5.40
CA LEU A 21 16.13 24.24 -4.31
C LEU A 21 17.40 23.52 -4.79
N LEU A 22 17.33 22.89 -5.96
CA LEU A 22 18.47 22.22 -6.57
C LEU A 22 19.55 23.25 -6.97
N GLU A 23 19.17 24.33 -7.64
CA GLU A 23 20.10 25.41 -8.01
C GLU A 23 20.80 26.02 -6.78
N GLU A 24 20.06 26.27 -5.70
CA GLU A 24 20.62 26.79 -4.44
C GLU A 24 21.63 25.81 -3.83
N THR A 25 21.31 24.52 -3.81
CA THR A 25 22.20 23.47 -3.27
C THR A 25 23.51 23.36 -4.07
N TYR A 26 23.46 23.52 -5.39
CA TYR A 26 24.65 23.44 -6.25
C TYR A 26 25.50 24.72 -6.24
N SER A 27 24.92 25.88 -5.92
CA SER A 27 25.67 27.14 -5.84
C SER A 27 26.65 27.23 -4.65
N PHE A 28 26.53 26.33 -3.67
CA PHE A 28 27.35 26.31 -2.46
C PHE A 28 28.30 25.11 -2.35
N MET A 29 28.48 24.31 -3.41
CA MET A 29 29.41 23.16 -3.36
C MET A 29 30.88 23.59 -3.56
N PRO A 30 31.80 23.19 -2.67
CA PRO A 30 33.22 23.47 -2.83
C PRO A 30 33.82 22.70 -4.02
N GLU A 31 34.73 23.35 -4.76
CA GLU A 31 35.30 22.88 -6.06
C GLU A 31 35.95 21.49 -6.06
N ASN A 32 36.14 20.87 -4.89
CA ASN A 32 36.74 19.54 -4.73
C ASN A 32 35.72 18.39 -4.62
N ASP A 33 34.42 18.68 -4.57
CA ASP A 33 33.41 17.62 -4.47
C ASP A 33 32.99 17.16 -5.87
N ALA A 34 33.44 15.96 -6.25
CA ALA A 34 33.30 15.40 -7.59
C ALA A 34 31.88 14.91 -7.93
N CYS A 35 30.82 15.56 -7.42
CA CYS A 35 29.46 15.34 -7.90
C CYS A 35 29.21 16.21 -9.12
N LYS A 36 29.47 15.62 -10.28
CA LYS A 36 29.29 16.20 -11.61
C LYS A 36 27.79 16.38 -11.92
N ASP A 37 27.48 17.59 -12.37
CA ASP A 37 26.30 18.03 -13.15
C ASP A 37 24.90 17.77 -12.56
N SER A 38 24.07 18.81 -12.52
CA SER A 38 22.66 18.75 -12.06
C SER A 38 21.81 17.75 -12.85
N LYS A 39 22.28 17.40 -14.06
CA LYS A 39 21.70 16.35 -14.90
C LYS A 39 21.76 14.97 -14.27
N ASP A 40 22.75 14.64 -13.44
CA ASP A 40 22.88 13.31 -12.85
C ASP A 40 21.86 13.06 -11.73
N LEU A 41 21.54 14.08 -10.92
CA LEU A 41 20.43 13.98 -9.96
C LEU A 41 19.08 13.98 -10.65
N LEU A 42 18.89 14.77 -11.71
CA LEU A 42 17.66 14.73 -12.48
C LEU A 42 17.48 13.36 -13.17
N LEU A 43 18.57 12.77 -13.67
CA LEU A 43 18.59 11.41 -14.20
C LEU A 43 18.32 10.40 -13.09
N TYR A 44 18.86 10.60 -11.89
CA TYR A 44 18.58 9.75 -10.72
C TYR A 44 17.10 9.83 -10.32
N PHE A 45 16.50 11.03 -10.26
CA PHE A 45 15.08 11.19 -9.94
C PHE A 45 14.18 10.71 -11.08
N ASN A 46 14.55 10.89 -12.35
CA ASN A 46 13.80 10.34 -13.49
C ASN A 46 13.93 8.81 -13.57
N ASN A 47 15.11 8.26 -13.31
CA ASN A 47 15.31 6.81 -13.22
C ASN A 47 14.60 6.25 -11.98
N LYS A 48 14.58 6.98 -10.86
CA LYS A 48 13.82 6.59 -9.66
C LYS A 48 12.32 6.75 -9.88
N ALA A 49 11.84 7.73 -10.64
CA ALA A 49 10.45 7.92 -11.02
C ALA A 49 9.99 6.81 -11.99
N ASN A 50 10.81 6.50 -12.99
CA ASN A 50 10.57 5.42 -13.94
C ASN A 50 10.74 4.02 -13.32
N ASN A 51 11.66 3.85 -12.36
CA ASN A 51 11.80 2.62 -11.56
C ASN A 51 10.84 2.57 -10.36
N SER A 52 10.15 3.67 -10.03
CA SER A 52 9.08 3.69 -9.02
C SER A 52 7.72 3.31 -9.60
N VAL A 53 7.65 3.05 -10.91
CA VAL A 53 6.64 2.14 -11.47
C VAL A 53 7.13 0.72 -11.22
N GLY A 54 7.13 0.32 -9.95
CA GLY A 54 7.06 -1.09 -9.58
C GLY A 54 5.67 -1.61 -9.95
N GLU A 55 5.39 -1.72 -11.25
CA GLU A 55 4.30 -2.57 -11.76
C GLU A 55 4.64 -4.06 -11.58
N GLU A 56 5.90 -4.39 -11.26
CA GLU A 56 6.37 -5.76 -11.08
C GLU A 56 6.47 -6.12 -9.60
N THR A 57 5.36 -6.57 -9.00
CA THR A 57 5.27 -7.68 -8.00
C THR A 57 3.92 -7.73 -7.26
N VAL A 58 3.06 -6.71 -7.35
CA VAL A 58 1.76 -6.73 -6.65
C VAL A 58 0.82 -7.81 -7.19
N THR A 59 0.93 -8.14 -8.49
CA THR A 59 0.05 -9.10 -9.14
C THR A 59 0.18 -10.54 -8.63
N ASP A 60 1.37 -10.97 -8.22
CA ASP A 60 1.60 -12.37 -7.84
C ASP A 60 1.20 -12.64 -6.38
N ASP A 61 1.51 -11.70 -5.47
CA ASP A 61 1.25 -11.88 -4.05
C ASP A 61 -0.27 -11.82 -3.75
N LEU A 62 -1.02 -10.97 -4.45
CA LEU A 62 -2.49 -10.94 -4.37
C LEU A 62 -3.15 -12.12 -5.09
N GLN A 63 -2.52 -12.71 -6.10
CA GLN A 63 -3.03 -13.96 -6.70
C GLN A 63 -2.92 -15.14 -5.73
N MET A 64 -1.95 -15.10 -4.81
CA MET A 64 -1.80 -16.07 -3.73
C MET A 64 -2.50 -15.65 -2.44
N ALA A 65 -3.10 -14.45 -2.40
CA ALA A 65 -3.83 -13.99 -1.24
C ALA A 65 -5.09 -14.83 -1.04
N THR A 66 -5.25 -15.37 0.16
CA THR A 66 -6.49 -16.01 0.57
C THR A 66 -7.41 -14.93 1.12
N GLU A 67 -8.52 -14.65 0.43
CA GLU A 67 -9.57 -13.80 0.97
C GLU A 67 -10.32 -14.59 2.03
N VAL A 68 -10.40 -14.02 3.24
CA VAL A 68 -11.11 -14.64 4.35
C VAL A 68 -12.30 -13.76 4.69
N ASN A 69 -13.46 -14.38 4.95
CA ASN A 69 -14.66 -13.62 5.28
C ASN A 69 -14.51 -13.01 6.67
N LEU A 70 -14.72 -11.70 6.78
CA LEU A 70 -14.72 -10.96 8.03
C LEU A 70 -16.06 -10.23 8.16
N GLU A 71 -16.88 -10.67 9.12
CA GLU A 71 -18.21 -10.12 9.35
C GLU A 71 -18.29 -9.47 10.73
N PHE A 72 -18.88 -8.28 10.82
CA PHE A 72 -19.21 -7.69 12.11
C PHE A 72 -20.55 -8.24 12.60
N ILE A 73 -20.57 -8.81 13.81
CA ILE A 73 -21.77 -9.34 14.47
C ILE A 73 -22.25 -8.31 15.50
N PRO A 74 -23.32 -7.53 15.21
CA PRO A 74 -23.73 -6.42 16.08
C PRO A 74 -24.15 -6.86 17.48
N ASP A 75 -24.83 -8.01 17.57
CA ASP A 75 -25.37 -8.51 18.85
C ASP A 75 -24.28 -8.94 19.83
N LEU A 76 -23.11 -9.35 19.32
CA LEU A 76 -21.96 -9.79 20.11
C LEU A 76 -20.86 -8.74 20.20
N PHE A 77 -20.97 -7.66 19.41
CA PHE A 77 -19.96 -6.60 19.32
C PHE A 77 -18.55 -7.17 19.00
N CYS A 78 -18.50 -8.08 18.02
CA CYS A 78 -17.28 -8.75 17.59
C CYS A 78 -17.20 -8.86 16.06
N PHE A 79 -16.00 -9.06 15.56
CA PHE A 79 -15.73 -9.44 14.19
C PHE A 79 -15.49 -10.94 14.12
N ARG A 80 -16.29 -11.65 13.34
CA ARG A 80 -16.09 -13.06 13.06
C ARG A 80 -15.26 -13.22 11.81
N LEU A 81 -14.14 -13.92 11.96
CA LEU A 81 -13.33 -14.40 10.85
C LEU A 81 -13.67 -15.87 10.61
N SER A 82 -14.08 -16.20 9.38
CA SER A 82 -14.45 -17.57 8.99
C SER A 82 -13.49 -18.12 7.94
N HIS A 83 -12.72 -19.17 8.29
CA HIS A 83 -11.77 -19.84 7.40
C HIS A 83 -11.80 -21.36 7.59
N GLN A 84 -12.00 -22.12 6.50
CA GLN A 84 -11.95 -23.59 6.49
C GLN A 84 -12.77 -24.27 7.63
N SER A 85 -14.01 -23.82 7.85
CA SER A 85 -14.91 -24.29 8.92
C SER A 85 -14.48 -23.94 10.35
N LYS A 86 -13.50 -23.05 10.53
CA LYS A 86 -13.17 -22.43 11.81
C LYS A 86 -13.70 -21.01 11.83
N ASP A 87 -14.39 -20.68 12.92
CA ASP A 87 -14.83 -19.32 13.22
C ASP A 87 -14.03 -18.81 14.42
N ILE A 88 -13.51 -17.60 14.31
CA ILE A 88 -12.81 -16.92 15.39
C ILE A 88 -13.42 -15.53 15.55
N ASP A 89 -13.84 -15.23 16.78
CA ASP A 89 -14.46 -13.96 17.12
C ASP A 89 -13.43 -13.04 17.78
N PHE A 90 -13.24 -11.87 17.17
CA PHE A 90 -12.38 -10.81 17.66
C PHE A 90 -13.23 -9.70 18.28
N PRO A 91 -13.01 -9.32 19.55
CA PRO A 91 -13.75 -8.22 20.17
C PRO A 91 -13.57 -6.91 19.41
N SER A 92 -14.64 -6.16 19.14
CA SER A 92 -14.53 -4.91 18.39
C SER A 92 -13.97 -3.72 19.17
N ASN A 93 -13.55 -3.94 20.42
CA ASN A 93 -12.82 -2.99 21.25
C ASN A 93 -11.31 -3.25 21.28
N TRP A 94 -10.81 -4.27 20.57
CA TRP A 94 -9.39 -4.44 20.32
C TRP A 94 -8.91 -3.38 19.33
N SER A 95 -7.66 -2.94 19.47
CA SER A 95 -7.11 -1.74 18.80
C SER A 95 -7.48 -1.68 17.32
N LEU A 96 -7.10 -2.71 16.56
CA LEU A 96 -7.35 -2.77 15.11
C LEU A 96 -8.85 -2.86 14.77
N PHE A 97 -9.61 -3.61 15.54
CA PHE A 97 -11.03 -3.84 15.29
C PHE A 97 -11.89 -2.64 15.68
N GLU A 98 -11.45 -1.83 16.64
CA GLU A 98 -12.06 -0.54 16.95
C GLU A 98 -11.90 0.42 15.77
N GLU A 99 -10.71 0.52 15.19
CA GLU A 99 -10.46 1.32 13.97
C GLU A 99 -11.30 0.83 12.77
N LEU A 100 -11.39 -0.49 12.61
CA LEU A 100 -12.18 -1.13 11.56
C LEU A 100 -13.68 -0.83 11.71
N ARG A 101 -14.21 -0.97 12.94
CA ARG A 101 -15.61 -0.65 13.26
C ARG A 101 -15.92 0.82 13.04
N ASN A 102 -15.07 1.72 13.50
CA ASN A 102 -15.24 3.17 13.30
C ASN A 102 -15.25 3.51 11.80
N SER A 103 -14.43 2.83 11.00
CA SER A 103 -14.41 3.00 9.55
C SER A 103 -15.67 2.48 8.86
N LEU A 104 -16.18 1.31 9.27
CA LEU A 104 -17.46 0.76 8.82
C LEU A 104 -18.63 1.71 9.13
N GLU A 105 -18.75 2.15 10.39
CA GLU A 105 -19.84 3.03 10.83
C GLU A 105 -19.81 4.40 10.14
N SER A 106 -18.60 4.92 9.86
CA SER A 106 -18.43 6.20 9.15
C SER A 106 -18.47 6.09 7.64
N GLY A 107 -18.52 4.88 7.07
CA GLY A 107 -18.46 4.63 5.63
C GLY A 107 -17.13 5.05 4.99
N LYS A 108 -16.08 5.24 5.80
CA LYS A 108 -14.75 5.63 5.33
C LYS A 108 -13.97 4.42 4.87
N ARG A 109 -13.07 4.64 3.91
CA ARG A 109 -12.06 3.64 3.55
C ARG A 109 -11.11 3.45 4.71
N PHE A 110 -10.70 2.20 4.88
CA PHE A 110 -9.71 1.79 5.86
C PHE A 110 -8.76 0.80 5.21
N PHE A 111 -7.49 0.91 5.55
CA PHE A 111 -6.47 -0.03 5.13
C PHE A 111 -5.46 -0.18 6.26
N CYS A 112 -5.16 -1.42 6.60
CA CYS A 112 -4.17 -1.70 7.62
C CYS A 112 -3.47 -3.03 7.32
N ARG A 113 -2.15 -2.98 7.26
CA ARG A 113 -1.32 -4.18 7.17
C ARG A 113 -0.88 -4.57 8.56
N VAL A 114 -1.12 -5.84 8.90
CA VAL A 114 -0.61 -6.50 10.09
C VAL A 114 0.48 -7.47 9.64
N ASP A 115 1.68 -7.26 10.14
CA ASP A 115 2.84 -8.11 9.91
C ASP A 115 3.50 -8.50 11.24
N ARG A 116 4.64 -9.20 11.18
CA ARG A 116 5.33 -9.70 12.38
C ARG A 116 5.83 -8.57 13.30
N ASP A 117 6.09 -7.39 12.74
CA ASP A 117 6.57 -6.24 13.52
C ASP A 117 5.40 -5.50 14.19
N ASP A 118 4.17 -5.78 13.77
CA ASP A 118 2.94 -5.29 14.38
C ASP A 118 2.60 -6.08 15.65
N ASN A 119 2.90 -5.48 16.80
CA ASN A 119 2.64 -6.07 18.11
C ASN A 119 1.22 -5.81 18.63
N ARG A 120 0.31 -5.25 17.84
CA ARG A 120 -1.08 -5.01 18.28
C ARG A 120 -1.79 -6.34 18.51
N ASP A 121 -2.21 -6.55 19.75
CA ASP A 121 -3.11 -7.63 20.16
C ASP A 121 -2.66 -9.05 19.74
N GLN A 122 -1.34 -9.25 19.53
CA GLN A 122 -0.74 -10.51 19.03
C GLN A 122 -1.41 -11.06 17.75
N LEU A 123 -1.98 -10.16 16.93
CA LEU A 123 -2.83 -10.57 15.82
C LEU A 123 -2.09 -11.37 14.77
N HIS A 124 -0.84 -11.02 14.47
CA HIS A 124 -0.04 -11.76 13.50
C HIS A 124 0.06 -13.25 13.85
N ASP A 125 0.30 -13.58 15.12
CA ASP A 125 0.49 -14.96 15.57
C ASP A 125 -0.83 -15.73 15.52
N ILE A 126 -1.93 -15.11 15.98
CA ILE A 126 -3.27 -15.68 15.88
C ILE A 126 -3.62 -15.97 14.41
N LEU A 127 -3.47 -14.97 13.54
CA LEU A 127 -3.83 -15.05 12.12
C LEU A 127 -2.99 -16.10 11.37
N SER A 128 -1.69 -16.18 11.65
CA SER A 128 -0.80 -17.20 11.09
C SER A 128 -1.21 -18.61 11.50
N GLU A 129 -1.72 -18.79 12.74
CA GLU A 129 -2.26 -20.08 13.19
C GLU A 129 -3.54 -20.45 12.45
N VAL A 130 -4.44 -19.49 12.20
CA VAL A 130 -5.70 -19.72 11.47
C VAL A 130 -5.44 -20.29 10.07
N VAL A 131 -4.47 -19.72 9.36
CA VAL A 131 -4.13 -20.14 7.99
C VAL A 131 -3.06 -21.23 7.93
N SER A 132 -2.44 -21.56 9.08
CA SER A 132 -1.39 -22.59 9.20
C SER A 132 -0.12 -22.32 8.38
N TYR A 133 0.17 -21.05 8.11
CA TYR A 133 1.42 -20.58 7.50
C TYR A 133 1.72 -19.13 7.93
N PRO A 134 3.01 -18.70 7.91
CA PRO A 134 3.36 -17.31 8.18
C PRO A 134 2.74 -16.38 7.14
N CYS A 135 1.93 -15.43 7.58
CA CYS A 135 1.20 -14.54 6.69
C CYS A 135 1.23 -13.08 7.17
N HIS A 136 1.14 -12.16 6.20
CA HIS A 136 0.71 -10.81 6.45
C HIS A 136 -0.79 -10.71 6.22
N ALA A 137 -1.49 -10.02 7.10
CA ALA A 137 -2.90 -9.75 6.94
C ALA A 137 -3.13 -8.31 6.51
N ILE A 138 -4.01 -8.12 5.53
CA ILE A 138 -4.45 -6.81 5.09
C ILE A 138 -5.91 -6.67 5.47
N PHE A 139 -6.19 -5.82 6.44
CA PHE A 139 -7.54 -5.43 6.83
C PHE A 139 -7.98 -4.22 6.02
N TYR A 140 -9.21 -4.23 5.54
CA TYR A 140 -9.74 -3.13 4.78
C TYR A 140 -11.23 -2.91 5.00
N VAL A 141 -11.66 -1.66 4.78
CA VAL A 141 -13.08 -1.30 4.58
C VAL A 141 -13.20 -0.63 3.22
N ASN A 142 -14.08 -1.16 2.38
CA ASN A 142 -14.45 -0.53 1.11
C ASN A 142 -15.95 -0.69 0.86
N GLU A 143 -16.59 0.38 0.40
CA GLU A 143 -18.03 0.38 0.08
C GLU A 143 -18.92 -0.15 1.23
N GLY A 144 -18.55 0.16 2.48
CA GLY A 144 -19.27 -0.26 3.68
C GLY A 144 -19.11 -1.75 4.04
N LYS A 145 -18.18 -2.46 3.41
CA LYS A 145 -17.83 -3.85 3.72
C LYS A 145 -16.42 -3.92 4.27
N ALA A 146 -16.26 -4.67 5.37
CA ALA A 146 -14.97 -5.02 5.89
C ALA A 146 -14.49 -6.32 5.24
N GLY A 147 -13.19 -6.47 5.14
CA GLY A 147 -12.56 -7.69 4.64
C GLY A 147 -11.15 -7.84 5.16
N ILE A 148 -10.63 -9.05 5.01
CA ILE A 148 -9.26 -9.38 5.31
C ILE A 148 -8.68 -10.23 4.18
N SER A 149 -7.49 -9.87 3.72
CA SER A 149 -6.71 -10.66 2.77
C SER A 149 -5.46 -11.17 3.45
N MET A 150 -5.24 -12.48 3.40
CA MET A 150 -4.10 -13.15 4.00
C MET A 150 -3.07 -13.48 2.93
N CYS A 151 -1.93 -12.81 2.95
CA CYS A 151 -0.86 -12.98 1.99
C CYS A 151 0.30 -13.77 2.63
N PRO A 152 0.89 -14.77 1.95
CA PRO A 152 2.09 -15.44 2.44
C PRO A 152 3.22 -14.44 2.74
N SER A 153 3.93 -14.63 3.85
CA SER A 153 5.07 -13.79 4.23
C SER A 153 6.33 -14.18 3.47
N ASP A 154 6.39 -13.88 2.16
CA ASP A 154 7.60 -14.04 1.35
C ASP A 154 8.54 -12.83 1.41
N GLY A 155 8.16 -11.79 2.15
CA GLY A 155 8.97 -10.59 2.42
C GLY A 155 8.71 -9.41 1.49
N ARG A 156 7.71 -9.48 0.59
CA ARG A 156 7.39 -8.38 -0.33
C ARG A 156 6.45 -7.34 0.31
N LYS A 157 6.53 -6.09 -0.17
CA LYS A 157 5.70 -4.97 0.31
C LYS A 157 4.56 -4.68 -0.66
N ILE A 158 3.32 -4.81 -0.18
CA ILE A 158 2.11 -4.43 -0.92
C ILE A 158 1.73 -3.00 -0.51
N SER A 159 1.52 -2.11 -1.49
CA SER A 159 1.02 -0.75 -1.24
C SER A 159 -0.51 -0.71 -1.22
N GLU A 160 -1.07 0.17 -0.39
CA GLU A 160 -2.51 0.38 -0.26
C GLU A 160 -3.20 0.68 -1.60
N GLU A 161 -2.62 1.60 -2.39
CA GLU A 161 -3.18 1.96 -3.70
C GLU A 161 -3.24 0.77 -4.66
N ALA A 162 -2.21 -0.06 -4.65
CA ALA A 162 -2.16 -1.22 -5.53
C ALA A 162 -3.17 -2.29 -5.10
N PHE A 163 -3.33 -2.48 -3.78
CA PHE A 163 -4.36 -3.38 -3.22
C PHE A 163 -5.77 -2.96 -3.62
N PHE A 164 -6.14 -1.69 -3.41
CA PHE A 164 -7.49 -1.22 -3.76
C PHE A 164 -7.75 -1.18 -5.26
N ARG A 165 -6.75 -0.83 -6.08
CA ARG A 165 -6.88 -0.95 -7.54
C ARG A 165 -7.21 -2.39 -7.91
N GLN A 166 -6.52 -3.38 -7.34
CA GLN A 166 -6.79 -4.78 -7.66
C GLN A 166 -8.13 -5.29 -7.12
N GLN A 167 -8.59 -4.86 -5.95
CA GLN A 167 -9.94 -5.21 -5.45
C GLN A 167 -11.04 -4.65 -6.36
N VAL A 168 -10.90 -3.40 -6.83
CA VAL A 168 -11.89 -2.76 -7.72
C VAL A 168 -11.82 -3.32 -9.16
N PHE A 169 -10.63 -3.56 -9.70
CA PHE A 169 -10.45 -4.02 -11.08
C PHE A 169 -10.42 -5.55 -11.24
N GLY A 170 -10.05 -6.30 -10.19
CA GLY A 170 -9.97 -7.76 -10.19
C GLY A 170 -11.34 -8.42 -10.22
N GLN A 171 -12.33 -7.89 -9.49
CA GLN A 171 -13.70 -8.38 -9.56
C GLN A 171 -14.37 -8.15 -10.93
N SER A 172 -13.87 -7.18 -11.71
CA SER A 172 -14.38 -6.91 -13.06
C SER A 172 -13.97 -7.96 -14.09
N LYS A 173 -12.88 -8.70 -13.87
CA LYS A 173 -12.43 -9.76 -14.79
C LYS A 173 -13.10 -11.12 -14.54
N LEU A 174 -13.63 -11.36 -13.34
CA LEU A 174 -14.31 -12.61 -12.97
C LEU A 174 -15.81 -12.65 -13.36
N LYS A 175 -16.39 -11.55 -13.84
CA LYS A 175 -17.79 -11.51 -14.32
C LYS A 175 -17.94 -11.66 -15.84
N ALA A 176 -16.86 -11.97 -16.56
CA ALA A 176 -16.85 -12.08 -18.02
C ALA A 176 -16.53 -13.51 -18.54
N ALA A 177 -16.70 -14.54 -17.70
CA ALA A 177 -16.57 -15.95 -18.09
C ALA A 177 -17.90 -16.68 -17.91
#